data_AF-A0A1U7W4S9-F1
#
_entry.id   AF-A0A1U7W4S9-F1
#
_cell.length_a   1.000
_cell.length_b   1.000
_cell.length_c   1.000
_cell.angle_alpha   90.00
_cell.angle_beta   90.00
_cell.angle_gamma   90.00
#
_symmetry.space_group_name_H-M   'P 1'
#
loop_
_entity.id
_entity.type
_entity.pdbx_description
1 polymer ?
#
loop_
_entity_poly.entity_id
_entity_poly.type
_entity_poly.pdbx_seq_one_letter_code
_entity_poly.pdbx_strand_id
1 'polypeptide(L)'
;MSYLKNNHLFFLFIVALNLALGTSSKLTPRLGLFSPGYLMHIIDNSPTNSPALTLRCQSKDDDLGYHTLNVIGQEFRFKFQE
;
A
#
# COMPACT_ATOMS: atom_id res chain seq x y z
N MET A 1 43.12 28.62 19.88
CA MET A 1 43.39 27.17 19.98
C MET A 1 42.25 26.46 20.73
N SER A 2 41.19 26.01 20.02
CA SER A 2 40.25 24.95 20.46
C SER A 2 39.02 24.86 19.53
N TYR A 3 39.23 24.48 18.26
CA TYR A 3 38.12 24.01 17.39
C TYR A 3 38.29 22.53 16.99
N LEU A 4 39.26 21.83 17.59
CA LEU A 4 39.64 20.46 17.22
C LEU A 4 39.28 19.37 18.25
N LYS A 5 38.56 19.70 19.32
CA LYS A 5 38.16 18.71 20.35
C LYS A 5 36.74 18.15 20.17
N ASN A 6 35.93 18.77 19.32
CA ASN A 6 34.52 18.39 19.13
C ASN A 6 34.23 17.65 17.80
N ASN A 7 35.27 17.36 17.01
CA ASN A 7 35.12 16.76 15.68
C ASN A 7 34.66 15.29 15.76
N HIS A 8 35.15 14.52 16.73
CA HIS A 8 34.70 13.14 16.95
C HIS A 8 33.24 13.08 17.41
N LEU A 9 32.81 14.02 18.27
CA LEU A 9 31.43 14.07 18.74
C LEU A 9 30.47 14.41 17.60
N PHE A 10 30.87 15.36 16.74
CA PHE A 10 30.13 15.74 15.53
C PHE A 10 30.04 14.58 14.53
N PHE A 11 31.15 13.87 14.31
CA PHE A 11 31.17 12.72 13.41
C PHE A 11 30.32 11.57 13.93
N LEU A 12 30.35 11.30 15.24
CA LEU A 12 29.48 10.31 15.89
C LEU A 12 28.00 10.68 15.77
N PHE A 13 27.67 11.96 15.91
CA PHE A 13 26.30 12.45 15.69
C PHE A 13 25.83 12.24 14.25
N ILE A 14 26.69 12.55 13.27
CA ILE A 14 26.40 12.30 11.85
C ILE A 14 26.21 10.81 11.57
N VAL A 15 27.09 9.94 12.08
CA VAL A 15 26.99 8.49 11.89
C VAL A 15 25.72 7.95 12.54
N ALA A 16 25.39 8.37 13.76
CA ALA A 16 24.16 7.98 14.44
C ALA A 16 22.90 8.44 13.69
N LEU A 17 22.91 9.67 13.14
CA LEU A 17 21.81 10.19 12.33
C LEU A 17 21.64 9.38 11.03
N ASN A 18 22.72 9.08 10.33
CA ASN A 18 22.69 8.25 9.12
C ASN A 18 22.31 6.80 9.42
N LEU A 19 22.66 6.26 10.59
CA LEU A 19 22.27 4.92 11.02
C LEU A 19 20.77 4.86 11.36
N ALA A 20 20.23 5.87 12.05
CA ALA A 20 18.80 5.99 12.34
C ALA A 20 17.95 6.14 11.06
N LEU A 21 18.45 6.89 10.07
CA LEU A 21 17.82 6.98 8.74
C LEU A 21 18.02 5.69 7.92
N GLY A 22 19.17 5.01 8.05
CA GLY A 22 19.53 3.82 7.28
C GLY A 22 18.82 2.53 7.71
N THR A 23 18.34 2.44 8.95
CA THR A 23 17.60 1.26 9.45
C THR A 23 16.12 1.24 9.07
N SER A 24 15.62 2.24 8.34
CA SER A 24 14.23 2.27 7.85
C SER A 24 14.12 1.73 6.42
N SER A 25 14.69 0.56 6.13
CA SER A 25 14.58 -0.07 4.80
C SER A 25 13.24 -0.76 4.53
N LYS A 26 12.15 -0.39 5.23
CA LYS A 26 10.77 -0.90 5.00
C LYS A 26 9.66 0.09 5.36
N LEU A 27 9.91 1.38 5.37
CA LEU A 27 8.83 2.37 5.32
C LEU A 27 9.23 3.45 4.33
N THR A 28 8.79 3.30 3.09
CA THR A 28 8.21 4.44 2.41
C THR A 28 6.89 4.72 3.11
N PRO A 29 6.77 5.69 4.03
CA PRO A 29 5.52 6.41 4.09
C PRO A 29 5.52 7.17 2.78
N ARG A 30 4.83 6.65 1.75
CA ARG A 30 4.32 7.54 0.72
C ARG A 30 3.69 8.68 1.49
N LEU A 31 4.14 9.93 1.28
CA LEU A 31 3.55 11.09 1.92
C LEU A 31 2.04 11.06 1.63
N GLY A 32 1.31 10.48 2.58
CA GLY A 32 -0.04 9.96 2.40
C GLY A 32 -1.05 11.07 2.58
N LEU A 33 -0.91 12.14 1.80
CA LEU A 33 -1.94 13.18 1.79
C LEU A 33 -2.94 12.99 0.66
N PHE A 34 -2.55 12.44 -0.49
CA PHE A 34 -3.48 12.22 -1.61
C PHE A 34 -3.01 11.08 -2.54
N SER A 35 -3.07 9.82 -2.08
CA SER A 35 -3.08 8.75 -3.08
C SER A 35 -4.48 8.69 -3.68
N PRO A 36 -4.63 8.70 -5.02
CA PRO A 36 -5.95 8.59 -5.64
C PRO A 36 -6.58 7.26 -5.23
N GLY A 37 -7.67 7.34 -4.47
CA GLY A 37 -8.48 6.19 -4.13
C GLY A 37 -9.45 5.89 -5.27
N TYR A 38 -9.34 4.71 -5.86
CA TYR A 38 -10.28 4.22 -6.86
C TYR A 38 -11.37 3.40 -6.18
N LEU A 39 -12.64 3.79 -6.40
CA LEU A 39 -13.78 2.99 -5.96
C LEU A 39 -14.19 2.08 -7.12
N MET A 40 -14.00 0.77 -6.93
CA MET A 40 -14.35 -0.24 -7.92
C MET A 40 -15.76 -0.75 -7.68
N HIS A 41 -16.54 -0.86 -8.76
CA HIS A 41 -17.90 -1.38 -8.77
C HIS A 41 -17.97 -2.53 -9.77
N ILE A 42 -18.26 -3.74 -9.30
CA ILE A 42 -18.40 -4.92 -10.16
C ILE A 42 -19.79 -5.48 -9.94
N ILE A 43 -20.59 -5.53 -11.01
CA ILE A 43 -21.98 -6.02 -10.98
C ILE A 43 -22.06 -7.25 -11.88
N ASP A 44 -22.55 -8.35 -11.33
CA ASP A 44 -22.88 -9.53 -12.13
C ASP A 44 -24.28 -9.33 -12.74
N ASN A 45 -24.35 -9.15 -14.06
CA ASN A 45 -25.62 -9.10 -14.81
C ASN A 45 -25.78 -10.30 -15.76
N SER A 46 -25.19 -11.43 -15.38
CA SER A 46 -25.28 -12.66 -16.17
C SER A 46 -26.70 -13.24 -16.15
N PRO A 47 -27.14 -13.96 -17.20
CA PRO A 47 -28.47 -14.55 -17.25
C PRO A 47 -28.73 -15.57 -16.14
N THR A 48 -30.00 -15.84 -15.82
CA THR A 48 -30.38 -16.90 -14.87
C THR A 48 -29.85 -18.25 -15.36
N ASN A 49 -29.17 -19.00 -14.47
CA ASN A 49 -28.42 -20.24 -14.74
C ASN A 49 -27.01 -20.08 -15.35
N SER A 50 -26.47 -18.86 -15.37
CA SER A 50 -25.04 -18.67 -15.63
C SER A 50 -24.18 -19.20 -14.46
N PRO A 51 -22.94 -19.66 -14.73
CA PRO A 51 -22.00 -19.97 -13.67
C PRO A 51 -21.66 -18.71 -12.86
N ALA A 52 -21.44 -18.89 -11.56
CA ALA A 52 -21.14 -17.79 -10.64
C ALA A 52 -19.88 -17.02 -11.06
N LEU A 53 -19.97 -15.68 -11.11
CA LEU A 53 -18.86 -14.82 -11.45
C LEU A 53 -17.86 -14.77 -10.29
N THR A 54 -16.70 -15.41 -10.47
CA THR A 54 -15.61 -15.39 -9.49
C THR A 54 -14.53 -14.41 -9.92
N LEU A 55 -14.21 -13.47 -9.03
CA LEU A 55 -13.30 -12.36 -9.22
C LEU A 55 -12.11 -12.53 -8.27
N ARG A 56 -10.90 -12.28 -8.74
CA ARG A 56 -9.72 -12.10 -7.87
C ARG A 56 -9.34 -10.62 -7.88
N CYS A 57 -9.32 -10.01 -6.70
CA CYS A 57 -8.98 -8.61 -6.55
C CYS A 57 -7.54 -8.52 -6.06
N GLN A 58 -6.61 -8.25 -6.97
CA GLN A 58 -5.18 -8.22 -6.67
C GLN A 58 -4.51 -7.04 -7.38
N SER A 59 -3.61 -6.39 -6.67
CA SER A 59 -2.68 -5.39 -7.18
C SER A 59 -1.24 -5.89 -7.08
N LYS A 60 -0.30 -5.03 -7.46
CA LYS A 60 1.13 -5.35 -7.35
C LYS A 60 1.54 -5.63 -5.89
N ASP A 61 1.03 -4.84 -4.96
CA ASP A 61 1.47 -4.84 -3.57
C ASP A 61 0.45 -5.52 -2.62
N ASP A 62 -0.83 -5.60 -3.00
CA ASP A 62 -1.92 -6.11 -2.16
C ASP A 62 -2.74 -7.21 -2.87
N ASP A 63 -3.06 -8.28 -2.16
CA ASP A 63 -4.04 -9.29 -2.61
C ASP A 63 -5.26 -9.22 -1.69
N LEU A 64 -6.40 -8.78 -2.24
CA LEU A 64 -7.69 -8.71 -1.54
C LEU A 64 -8.45 -10.04 -1.61
N GLY A 65 -7.92 -11.02 -2.36
CA GLY A 65 -8.43 -12.38 -2.43
C GLY A 65 -9.50 -12.59 -3.51
N TYR A 66 -10.29 -13.65 -3.32
CA TYR A 66 -11.32 -14.09 -4.25
C TYR A 66 -12.72 -13.74 -3.73
N HIS A 67 -13.58 -13.29 -4.64
CA HIS A 67 -14.97 -12.95 -4.38
C HIS A 67 -15.87 -13.62 -5.43
N THR A 68 -16.97 -14.21 -5.00
CA THR A 68 -17.91 -14.87 -5.89
C THR A 68 -19.27 -14.17 -5.84
N LEU A 69 -19.77 -13.79 -7.01
CA LEU A 69 -21.10 -13.24 -7.22
C LEU A 69 -22.00 -14.38 -7.72
N ASN A 70 -23.03 -14.69 -6.94
CA ASN A 70 -23.91 -15.84 -7.14
C ASN A 70 -25.31 -15.46 -7.60
N VAL A 71 -25.65 -14.16 -7.55
CA VAL A 71 -27.00 -13.66 -7.80
C VAL A 71 -26.94 -12.58 -8.88
N ILE A 72 -27.90 -12.61 -9.79
CA ILE A 72 -28.05 -11.56 -10.82
C ILE A 72 -28.31 -10.23 -10.13
N GLY A 73 -27.57 -9.21 -10.55
CA GLY A 73 -27.59 -7.87 -9.96
C GLY A 73 -26.78 -7.75 -8.66
N GLN A 74 -26.08 -8.81 -8.22
CA GLN A 74 -25.18 -8.71 -7.08
C GLN A 74 -24.00 -7.81 -7.43
N GLU A 75 -23.73 -6.87 -6.53
CA GLU A 75 -22.65 -5.91 -6.66
C GLU A 75 -21.57 -6.15 -5.62
N PHE A 76 -20.32 -6.15 -6.07
CA PHE A 76 -19.14 -6.11 -5.21
C PHE A 76 -18.43 -4.78 -5.35
N ARG A 77 -18.21 -4.13 -4.21
CA ARG A 77 -17.54 -2.83 -4.11
C ARG A 77 -16.32 -2.94 -3.23
N PHE A 78 -15.19 -2.42 -3.72
CA PHE A 78 -13.98 -2.31 -2.93
C PHE A 78 -13.23 -1.03 -3.29
N LYS A 79 -12.40 -0.56 -2.35
CA LYS A 79 -11.54 0.60 -2.55
C LYS A 79 -10.13 0.12 -2.82
N PHE A 80 -9.54 0.65 -3.87
CA PHE A 80 -8.14 0.48 -4.17
C PHE A 80 -7.40 1.79 -3.93
N GLN A 81 -6.33 1.76 -3.14
CA GLN A 81 -5.48 2.91 -2.87
C GLN A 81 -4.11 2.59 -3.44
N GLU A 82 -3.62 3.43 -4.36
CA GLU A 82 -2.32 3.20 -5.01
C GLU A 82 -1.13 3.51 -4.11
#